data_AF-A0A258L6S2-F1
#
_entry.id   AF-A0A258L6S2-F1
#
_cell.length_a   1.000
_cell.length_b   1.000
_cell.length_c   1.000
_cell.angle_alpha   90.00
_cell.angle_beta   90.00
_cell.angle_gamma   90.00
#
_symmetry.space_group_name_H-M   'P 1'
#
loop_
_entity.id
_entity.type
_entity.pdbx_description
1 polymer ?
#
loop_
_entity_poly.entity_id
_entity_poly.type
_entity_poly.pdbx_seq_one_letter_code
_entity_poly.pdbx_strand_id
1 'polypeptide(L)' 'MAAKNGGMRGDIAQRWGKFSADEIAALKDKDDLINQVQSKYNIERAQALTDVDTFAKGRPL' A
#
# COMPACT_ATOMS: atom_id res chain seq x y z
N MET A 1 24.18 -8.80 -0.49
CA MET A 1 22.97 -8.30 -1.17
C MET A 1 21.90 -8.14 -0.10
N ALA A 2 21.68 -6.92 0.38
CA ALA A 2 20.74 -6.65 1.47
C ALA A 2 19.31 -6.56 0.91
N ALA A 3 18.37 -7.18 1.63
CA ALA A 3 17.00 -7.39 1.24
C ALA A 3 16.28 -6.11 0.78
N LYS A 4 15.51 -6.27 -0.29
CA LYS A 4 14.71 -5.27 -1.02
C LYS A 4 13.49 -4.81 -0.20
N ASN A 5 13.68 -4.34 1.03
CA ASN A 5 12.58 -3.82 1.86
C ASN A 5 12.11 -2.41 1.43
N GLY A 6 12.78 -1.79 0.45
CA GLY A 6 12.42 -0.48 -0.12
C GLY A 6 11.55 -0.53 -1.38
N GLY A 7 11.34 -1.71 -1.98
CA GLY A 7 10.59 -1.82 -3.24
C GLY A 7 9.09 -1.56 -3.07
N MET A 8 8.43 -2.30 -2.16
CA MET A 8 6.99 -2.21 -2.01
C MET A 8 6.52 -0.83 -1.53
N ARG A 9 7.29 -0.19 -0.64
CA ARG A 9 6.99 1.13 -0.08
C ARG A 9 7.11 2.25 -1.12
N GLY A 10 8.16 2.22 -1.95
CA GLY A 10 8.30 3.20 -3.04
C GLY A 10 7.15 3.11 -4.05
N ASP A 11 6.74 1.90 -4.38
CA ASP A 11 5.61 1.68 -5.29
C ASP A 11 4.25 2.02 -4.67
N ILE A 12 4.05 1.86 -3.35
CA ILE A 12 2.85 2.34 -2.66
C ILE A 12 2.75 3.86 -2.82
N ALA A 13 3.87 4.59 -2.65
CA ALA A 13 3.90 6.04 -2.84
C ALA A 13 3.58 6.44 -4.29
N GLN A 14 4.05 5.68 -5.27
CA GLN A 14 3.75 5.93 -6.68
C GLN A 14 2.31 5.58 -7.05
N ARG A 15 1.76 4.48 -6.52
CA ARG A 15 0.38 4.02 -6.80
C ARG A 15 -0.64 4.92 -6.11
N TRP A 16 -0.42 5.18 -4.83
CA TRP A 16 -1.27 6.02 -4.02
C TRP A 16 -0.53 7.31 -3.65
N GLY A 17 -0.45 8.26 -4.59
CA GLY A 17 0.22 9.55 -4.39
C GLY A 17 -0.37 10.44 -3.28
N LYS A 18 -1.46 10.02 -2.62
CA LYS A 18 -1.99 10.66 -1.40
C LYS A 18 -1.31 10.18 -0.11
N PHE A 19 -0.53 9.10 -0.18
CA PHE A 19 0.19 8.58 0.97
C PHE A 19 1.52 9.29 1.16
N SER A 20 1.84 9.58 2.41
CA SER A 20 3.15 10.13 2.78
C SER A 20 4.15 9.02 3.08
N ALA A 21 5.45 9.33 2.99
CA ALA A 21 6.51 8.38 3.30
C ALA A 21 6.40 7.82 4.73
N ASP A 22 6.01 8.65 5.71
CA ASP A 22 5.76 8.23 7.09
C ASP A 22 4.60 7.24 7.21
N GLU A 23 3.50 7.50 6.50
CA GLU A 23 2.35 6.61 6.49
C GLU A 23 2.71 5.26 5.92
N ILE A 24 3.45 5.25 4.81
CA ILE A 24 3.94 4.04 4.16
C ILE A 24 4.98 3.31 5.02
N ALA A 25 5.79 4.05 5.77
CA ALA A 25 6.74 3.49 6.72
C ALA A 25 6.05 2.88 7.95
N ALA A 26 4.91 3.44 8.35
CA ALA A 26 4.06 2.95 9.42
C ALA A 26 3.23 1.72 9.01
N LEU A 27 3.02 1.49 7.70
CA LEU A 27 2.39 0.28 7.19
C LEU A 27 3.19 -0.96 7.60
N LYS A 28 2.56 -1.80 8.41
CA LYS A 28 3.07 -3.11 8.82
C LYS A 28 2.58 -4.23 7.91
N ASP A 29 1.29 -4.15 7.56
CA ASP A 29 0.57 -5.21 6.87
C ASP A 29 -0.40 -4.63 5.84
N LYS A 30 -0.93 -5.51 5.01
CA LYS A 30 -1.91 -5.18 3.96
C LYS A 30 -3.18 -4.52 4.53
N ASP A 31 -3.65 -4.94 5.70
CA ASP A 31 -4.85 -4.38 6.35
C ASP A 31 -4.65 -2.91 6.75
N ASP A 32 -3.46 -2.53 7.22
CA ASP A 32 -3.12 -1.14 7.54
C ASP A 32 -3.20 -0.26 6.28
N LEU A 33 -2.67 -0.80 5.17
CA LEU A 33 -2.74 -0.15 3.87
C LEU A 33 -4.18 -0.01 3.39
N ILE A 34 -5.01 -1.06 3.53
CA ILE A 34 -6.44 -1.01 3.17
C ILE A 34 -7.17 0.06 3.97
N ASN A 35 -6.98 0.12 5.30
CA ASN A 35 -7.63 1.12 6.15
C ASN A 35 -7.20 2.54 5.76
N GLN A 36 -5.92 2.75 5.48
CA GLN A 36 -5.43 4.05 5.02
C GLN A 36 -5.94 4.39 3.62
N VAL A 37 -5.98 3.45 2.67
CA VAL A 37 -6.50 3.69 1.31
C VAL A 37 -7.98 4.05 1.42
N GLN A 38 -8.74 3.28 2.20
CA GLN A 38 -10.15 3.53 2.48
C GLN A 38 -10.36 4.95 3.04
N SER A 39 -9.56 5.36 4.04
CA SER A 39 -9.67 6.67 4.68
C SER A 39 -9.21 7.82 3.78
N LYS A 40 -8.11 7.67 3.02
CA LYS A 40 -7.51 8.71 2.16
C LYS A 40 -8.31 8.97 0.89
N TYR A 41 -8.90 7.93 0.35
CA TYR A 41 -9.68 7.99 -0.88
C TYR A 41 -11.19 8.03 -0.62
N ASN A 42 -11.62 7.85 0.63
CA ASN A 42 -13.03 7.79 1.04
C ASN A 42 -13.81 6.78 0.19
N ILE A 43 -13.20 5.62 -0.04
CA ILE A 43 -13.79 4.53 -0.84
C ILE A 43 -14.27 3.41 0.08
N GLU A 44 -15.04 2.48 -0.47
CA GLU A 44 -15.46 1.29 0.28
C GLU A 44 -14.28 0.35 0.56
N ARG A 45 -14.35 -0.35 1.71
CA ARG A 45 -13.32 -1.32 2.12
C ARG A 45 -13.07 -2.37 1.04
N ALA A 46 -14.12 -2.85 0.37
CA ALA A 46 -14.01 -3.82 -0.72
C ALA A 46 -13.14 -3.28 -1.88
N GLN A 47 -13.34 -2.02 -2.25
CA GLN A 47 -12.61 -1.36 -3.32
C GLN A 47 -11.14 -1.12 -2.93
N ALA A 48 -10.88 -0.71 -1.68
CA ALA A 48 -9.54 -0.61 -1.13
C ALA A 48 -8.84 -1.99 -1.08
N LEU A 49 -9.55 -3.05 -0.67
CA LEU A 49 -9.06 -4.42 -0.66
C LEU A 49 -8.62 -4.85 -2.06
N THR A 50 -9.46 -4.64 -3.07
CA THR A 50 -9.13 -4.97 -4.46
C THR A 50 -7.92 -4.19 -4.95
N ASP A 51 -7.86 -2.88 -4.73
CA ASP A 51 -6.74 -2.06 -5.21
C ASP A 51 -5.41 -2.48 -4.57
N VAL A 52 -5.43 -2.77 -3.26
CA VAL A 52 -4.27 -3.27 -2.53
C VAL A 52 -3.92 -4.73 -2.90
N ASP A 53 -4.91 -5.58 -3.16
CA ASP A 53 -4.70 -6.95 -3.65
C ASP A 53 -4.08 -6.98 -5.05
N THR A 54 -4.59 -6.16 -5.97
CA THR A 54 -4.04 -6.00 -7.31
C THR A 54 -2.61 -5.47 -7.26
N PHE A 55 -2.34 -4.51 -6.37
CA PHE A 55 -1.00 -3.98 -6.14
C PHE A 55 -0.02 -5.05 -5.62
N ALA A 56 -0.45 -5.87 -4.65
CA ALA A 56 0.38 -6.92 -4.08
C ALA A 56 0.56 -8.13 -5.02
N LYS A 57 -0.46 -8.51 -5.80
CA LYS A 57 -0.42 -9.63 -6.75
C LYS A 57 0.54 -9.44 -7.90
N GLY A 58 0.87 -8.19 -8.26
CA GLY A 58 1.81 -7.88 -9.34
C GLY A 58 3.27 -8.19 -9.02
N ARG A 59 3.60 -8.65 -7.81
CA ARG A 59 4.98 -8.95 -7.41
C ARG A 59 5.10 -10.34 -6.77
N PRO A 60 5.95 -11.23 -7.29
CA PRO A 60 6.43 -12.34 -6.49
C PRO A 60 7.24 -11.77 -5.32
N LEU A 61 6.96 -12.28 -4.11
CA LEU A 61 7.66 -11.99 -2.86
C LEU A 61 9.17 -12.27 -2.98
#